data_AF-A0A1C5QM56-F1
#
_entry.id   AF-A0A1C5QM56-F1
#
_cell.length_a   1.000
_cell.length_b   1.000
_cell.length_c   1.000
_cell.angle_alpha   90.00
_cell.angle_beta   90.00
_cell.angle_gamma   90.00
#
_symmetry.space_group_name_H-M   'P 1'
#
loop_
_entity.id
_entity.type
_entity.pdbx_description
1 polymer ?
#
loop_
_entity_poly.entity_id
_entity_poly.type
_entity_poly.pdbx_seq_one_letter_code
_entity_poly.pdbx_strand_id
1 'polypeptide(L)'
;MALGMILVLFIAISVVSGLGILFLLLTKNEKVKKGMYYFLAVWGLVIAWLTSSSLPNNYMNGKLIAWGISALGVVGIFVYLKAGSKGQRQIAYAMVIVSVVAGVMRLFGLI
;
A
#
# COMPACT_ATOMS: atom_id res chain seq x y z
N MET A 1 -6.09 -1.71 28.02
CA MET A 1 -4.91 -2.37 27.39
C MET A 1 -5.00 -2.51 25.86
N ALA A 2 -6.13 -2.22 25.20
CA ALA A 2 -6.25 -2.30 23.73
C ALA A 2 -5.59 -1.13 22.96
N LEU A 3 -5.62 0.09 23.51
CA LEU A 3 -4.99 1.26 22.90
C LEU A 3 -3.49 1.09 22.67
N GLY A 4 -2.78 0.47 23.62
CA GLY A 4 -1.35 0.17 23.46
C GLY A 4 -1.07 -0.79 22.29
N MET A 5 -1.91 -1.82 22.10
CA MET A 5 -1.76 -2.75 20.98
C MET A 5 -2.03 -2.10 19.63
N ILE A 6 -3.05 -1.23 19.54
CA ILE A 6 -3.37 -0.48 18.31
C ILE A 6 -2.21 0.48 17.97
N LEU A 7 -1.62 1.14 18.98
CA LEU A 7 -0.46 2.01 18.79
C LEU A 7 0.75 1.22 18.26
N VAL A 8 1.03 0.05 18.82
CA VAL A 8 2.13 -0.81 18.34
C VAL A 8 1.87 -1.26 16.89
N LEU A 9 0.63 -1.63 16.55
CA LEU A 9 0.25 -1.99 15.19
C LEU A 9 0.40 -0.80 14.23
N PHE A 10 0.00 0.41 14.65
CA PHE A 10 0.19 1.64 13.89
C PHE A 10 1.66 1.90 13.57
N ILE A 11 2.52 1.82 14.58
CA ILE A 11 3.96 2.01 14.41
C ILE A 11 4.52 0.96 13.47
N ALA A 12 4.20 -0.33 13.68
CA ALA A 12 4.70 -1.41 12.84
C ALA A 12 4.29 -1.23 11.36
N ILE A 13 3.01 -0.96 11.10
CA ILE A 13 2.51 -0.77 9.73
C ILE A 13 3.13 0.47 9.09
N SER A 14 3.26 1.57 9.84
CA SER A 14 3.86 2.81 9.35
C SER A 14 5.34 2.65 9.04
N VAL A 15 6.10 1.94 9.90
CA VAL A 15 7.53 1.68 9.68
C VAL A 15 7.74 0.79 8.47
N VAL A 16 7.01 -0.33 8.34
CA VAL A 16 7.13 -1.22 7.17
C VAL A 16 6.77 -0.49 5.87
N SER A 17 5.70 0.30 5.90
CA SER A 17 5.26 1.08 4.74
C SER A 17 6.27 2.17 4.39
N GLY A 18 6.70 2.96 5.37
CA GLY A 18 7.66 4.05 5.19
C GLY A 18 9.02 3.56 4.72
N LEU A 19 9.56 2.51 5.34
CA LEU A 19 10.82 1.89 4.91
C LEU A 19 10.68 1.30 3.50
N GLY A 20 9.61 0.56 3.21
CA GLY A 20 9.39 0.00 1.89
C GLY A 20 9.35 1.07 0.79
N ILE A 21 8.66 2.18 1.05
CA ILE A 21 8.59 3.34 0.14
C ILE A 21 9.97 3.99 -0.01
N LEU A 22 10.68 4.23 1.09
CA LEU A 22 12.04 4.80 1.07
C LEU A 22 12.99 3.92 0.24
N PHE A 23 12.97 2.60 0.47
CA PHE A 23 13.76 1.65 -0.30
C PHE A 23 13.39 1.68 -1.77
N LEU A 24 12.10 1.72 -2.12
CA LEU A 24 11.65 1.83 -3.51
C LEU A 24 12.22 3.10 -4.18
N LEU A 25 12.21 4.24 -3.49
CA LEU A 25 12.66 5.52 -4.05
C LEU A 25 14.19 5.63 -4.17
N LEU A 26 14.93 5.17 -3.15
CA LEU A 26 16.38 5.34 -3.05
C LEU A 26 17.16 4.26 -3.81
N THR A 27 16.57 3.08 -4.03
CA THR A 27 17.26 1.97 -4.70
C THR A 27 17.51 2.28 -6.18
N LYS A 28 18.78 2.27 -6.56
CA LYS A 28 19.24 2.43 -7.95
C LYS A 28 19.27 1.11 -8.73
N ASN A 29 19.32 -0.04 -8.03
CA ASN A 29 19.33 -1.35 -8.67
C ASN A 29 17.91 -1.74 -9.13
N GLU A 30 17.71 -1.84 -10.44
CA GLU A 30 16.40 -2.15 -11.05
C GLU A 30 15.80 -3.49 -10.57
N LYS A 31 16.62 -4.51 -10.30
CA LYS A 31 16.12 -5.81 -9.81
C LYS A 31 15.54 -5.68 -8.40
N VAL A 32 16.27 -4.99 -7.52
CA VAL A 32 15.84 -4.76 -6.13
C VAL A 32 14.62 -3.83 -6.12
N LYS A 33 14.63 -2.78 -6.95
CA LYS A 33 13.51 -1.84 -7.09
C LYS A 33 12.23 -2.55 -7.55
N LYS A 34 12.34 -3.43 -8.54
CA LYS A 34 11.24 -4.30 -8.98
C LYS A 34 10.73 -5.19 -7.84
N GLY A 35 11.62 -5.82 -7.09
CA GLY A 35 11.26 -6.62 -5.91
C GLY A 35 10.49 -5.81 -4.86
N MET A 36 10.98 -4.63 -4.50
CA MET A 36 10.33 -3.76 -3.51
C MET A 36 8.98 -3.24 -3.99
N TYR A 37 8.87 -2.99 -5.29
CA TYR A 37 7.62 -2.60 -5.90
C TYR A 37 6.52 -3.66 -5.72
N TYR A 38 6.82 -4.92 -6.05
CA TYR A 38 5.86 -6.01 -5.84
C TYR A 38 5.56 -6.24 -4.36
N PHE A 39 6.58 -6.15 -3.50
CA PHE A 39 6.39 -6.22 -2.06
C PHE A 39 5.37 -5.18 -1.58
N LEU A 40 5.54 -3.91 -1.98
CA LEU A 40 4.60 -2.84 -1.60
C LEU A 40 3.20 -3.05 -2.16
N ALA A 41 3.06 -3.62 -3.36
CA ALA A 41 1.75 -3.92 -3.94
C ALA A 41 1.02 -5.00 -3.13
N VAL A 42 1.72 -6.07 -2.74
CA VAL A 42 1.17 -7.11 -1.85
C VAL A 42 0.88 -6.54 -0.46
N TRP A 43 1.78 -5.70 0.06
CA TRP A 43 1.61 -5.02 1.35
C TRP A 43 0.36 -4.14 1.38
N GLY A 44 0.08 -3.40 0.30
CA GLY A 44 -1.17 -2.66 0.13
C GLY A 44 -2.41 -3.55 0.29
N LEU A 45 -2.41 -4.76 -0.28
CA LEU A 45 -3.52 -5.71 -0.12
C LEU A 45 -3.66 -6.21 1.33
N VAL A 46 -2.56 -6.40 2.05
CA VAL A 46 -2.59 -6.73 3.49
C VAL A 46 -3.26 -5.60 4.28
N ILE A 47 -2.92 -4.34 3.99
CA ILE A 47 -3.56 -3.17 4.61
C ILE A 47 -5.07 -3.13 4.28
N ALA A 48 -5.46 -3.42 3.04
CA ALA A 48 -6.86 -3.54 2.62
C ALA A 48 -7.61 -4.60 3.44
N TRP A 49 -6.99 -5.78 3.61
CA TRP A 49 -7.56 -6.89 4.35
C TRP A 49 -7.73 -6.55 5.83
N LEU A 50 -6.72 -5.94 6.45
CA LEU A 50 -6.79 -5.45 7.84
C LEU A 50 -7.91 -4.42 8.01
N THR A 51 -8.02 -3.46 7.08
CA THR A 51 -9.05 -2.41 7.11
C THR A 51 -10.45 -2.99 6.92
N SER A 52 -10.60 -3.95 6.00
CA SER A 52 -11.89 -4.61 5.72
C SER A 52 -12.35 -5.49 6.88
N SER A 53 -11.40 -6.12 7.57
CA SER A 53 -11.66 -7.00 8.72
C SER A 53 -11.96 -6.23 10.00
N SER A 54 -11.42 -5.00 10.14
CA SER A 54 -11.73 -4.13 11.29
C SER A 54 -13.09 -3.44 11.17
N LEU A 55 -13.64 -3.34 9.96
CA LEU A 55 -14.95 -2.74 9.72
C LEU A 55 -16.12 -3.70 10.02
N PRO A 56 -17.24 -3.19 10.57
CA PRO A 56 -18.45 -3.99 10.79
C PRO A 56 -18.94 -4.68 9.52
N ASN A 57 -19.52 -5.87 9.65
CA ASN A 57 -19.96 -6.67 8.49
C ASN A 57 -21.03 -6.00 7.62
N ASN A 58 -21.85 -5.14 8.21
CA ASN A 58 -22.86 -4.37 7.48
C ASN A 58 -22.30 -3.11 6.77
N TYR A 59 -21.01 -2.80 6.95
CA TYR A 59 -20.38 -1.58 6.41
C TYR A 59 -19.73 -1.80 5.04
N MET A 60 -20.51 -2.31 4.08
CA MET A 60 -20.03 -2.73 2.77
C MET A 60 -19.28 -1.63 2.01
N ASN A 61 -19.80 -0.39 2.03
CA ASN A 61 -19.18 0.74 1.34
C ASN A 61 -17.76 1.00 1.85
N GLY A 62 -17.53 0.96 3.16
CA GLY A 62 -16.21 1.15 3.74
C GLY A 62 -15.23 0.05 3.34
N LYS A 63 -15.69 -1.20 3.28
CA LYS A 63 -14.89 -2.35 2.83
C LYS A 63 -14.51 -2.23 1.36
N LEU A 64 -15.45 -1.83 0.50
CA LEU A 64 -15.20 -1.59 -0.92
C LEU A 64 -14.18 -0.47 -1.14
N ILE A 65 -14.27 0.63 -0.39
CA ILE A 65 -13.29 1.72 -0.46
C ILE A 65 -11.89 1.22 -0.07
N ALA A 66 -11.77 0.44 1.02
CA ALA A 66 -10.47 -0.10 1.45
C ALA A 66 -9.81 -0.98 0.37
N TRP A 67 -10.60 -1.86 -0.25
CA TRP A 67 -10.12 -2.67 -1.38
C TRP A 67 -9.83 -1.83 -2.62
N GLY A 68 -10.64 -0.82 -2.92
CA GLY A 68 -10.45 0.10 -4.05
C GLY A 68 -9.15 0.91 -3.95
N ILE A 69 -8.83 1.43 -2.77
CA ILE A 69 -7.56 2.12 -2.51
C ILE A 69 -6.37 1.19 -2.81
N SER A 70 -6.46 -0.07 -2.40
CA SER A 70 -5.39 -1.06 -2.57
C SER A 70 -5.33 -1.60 -4.00
N ALA A 71 -6.45 -1.62 -4.71
CA ALA A 71 -6.51 -1.97 -6.13
C ALA A 71 -5.67 -1.03 -6.99
N LEU A 72 -5.48 0.24 -6.61
CA LEU A 72 -4.57 1.16 -7.30
C LEU A 72 -3.13 0.60 -7.39
N GLY A 73 -2.64 0.00 -6.31
CA GLY A 73 -1.33 -0.65 -6.30
C GLY A 73 -1.25 -1.82 -7.28
N VAL A 74 -2.32 -2.62 -7.38
CA VAL A 74 -2.43 -3.74 -8.34
C VAL A 74 -2.55 -3.24 -9.78
N VAL A 75 -3.34 -2.21 -10.04
CA VAL A 75 -3.42 -1.56 -11.37
C VAL A 75 -2.05 -1.05 -11.79
N GLY A 76 -1.28 -0.50 -10.85
CA GLY A 76 0.11 -0.13 -11.07
C GLY A 76 0.96 -1.26 -11.62
N ILE A 77 0.75 -2.52 -11.19
CA ILE A 77 1.52 -3.66 -11.70
C ILE A 77 1.30 -3.84 -13.20
N PHE A 78 0.05 -3.71 -13.67
CA PHE A 78 -0.25 -3.79 -15.09
C PHE A 78 0.41 -2.65 -15.87
N VAL A 79 0.43 -1.44 -15.30
CA VAL A 79 1.16 -0.29 -15.87
C VAL A 79 2.66 -0.58 -15.95
N TYR A 80 3.25 -1.14 -14.89
CA TYR A 80 4.66 -1.51 -14.84
C TYR A 80 5.02 -2.57 -15.88
N LEU A 81 4.18 -3.60 -16.04
CA LEU A 81 4.40 -4.68 -17.01
C LEU A 81 4.33 -4.19 -18.47
N LYS A 82 3.48 -3.21 -18.75
CA LYS A 82 3.37 -2.57 -20.08
C LYS A 82 4.35 -1.41 -20.27
N ALA A 83 5.15 -1.06 -19.26
CA ALA A 83 6.00 0.12 -19.32
C ALA A 83 7.18 -0.06 -20.28
N GLY A 84 7.14 0.65 -21.41
CA GLY A 84 8.25 0.73 -22.37
C GLY A 84 9.28 1.81 -22.01
N SER A 85 8.94 2.73 -21.11
CA SER A 85 9.79 3.87 -20.72
C SER A 85 10.01 3.97 -19.22
N LYS A 86 11.09 4.65 -18.83
CA LYS A 86 11.40 4.94 -17.42
C LYS A 86 10.30 5.77 -16.75
N GLY A 87 9.67 6.69 -17.48
CA GLY A 87 8.58 7.53 -16.97
C GLY A 87 7.33 6.70 -16.62
N GLN A 88 6.94 5.75 -17.46
CA GLN A 88 5.81 4.85 -17.17
C GLN A 88 6.05 3.99 -15.93
N ARG A 89 7.29 3.54 -15.70
CA ARG A 89 7.65 2.82 -14.47
C ARG A 89 7.54 3.71 -13.23
N GLN A 90 7.93 4.98 -13.33
CA GLN A 90 7.77 5.94 -12.23
C GLN A 90 6.29 6.17 -11.89
N ILE A 91 5.41 6.23 -12.90
CA ILE A 91 3.96 6.32 -12.67
C ILE A 91 3.47 5.09 -11.89
N ALA A 92 3.86 3.88 -12.31
CA ALA A 92 3.49 2.66 -11.59
C ALA A 92 3.98 2.67 -10.13
N TYR A 93 5.20 3.16 -9.88
CA TYR A 93 5.74 3.33 -8.53
C TYR A 93 4.95 4.36 -7.72
N ALA A 94 4.58 5.50 -8.32
CA ALA A 94 3.75 6.50 -7.66
C ALA A 94 2.37 5.92 -7.27
N MET A 95 1.76 5.12 -8.15
CA MET A 95 0.48 4.47 -7.87
C MET A 95 0.54 3.56 -6.64
N VAL A 96 1.59 2.74 -6.48
CA VAL A 96 1.70 1.87 -5.30
C VAL A 96 2.00 2.68 -4.04
N ILE A 97 2.79 3.76 -4.14
CA ILE A 97 3.06 4.64 -3.00
C ILE A 97 1.76 5.29 -2.51
N VAL A 98 0.98 5.88 -3.42
CA VAL A 98 -0.31 6.50 -3.09
C VAL A 98 -1.27 5.46 -2.50
N SER A 99 -1.32 4.27 -3.09
CA SER A 99 -2.15 3.17 -2.60
C SER A 99 -1.80 2.76 -1.17
N VAL A 100 -0.51 2.59 -0.86
CA VAL A 100 -0.05 2.21 0.49
C VAL A 100 -0.30 3.35 1.48
N VAL A 101 0.04 4.60 1.14
CA VAL A 101 -0.17 5.75 2.04
C VAL A 101 -1.64 5.96 2.34
N ALA A 102 -2.50 5.99 1.33
CA ALA A 102 -3.95 6.11 1.52
C ALA A 102 -4.53 4.91 2.27
N GLY A 103 -4.02 3.70 2.02
CA GLY A 103 -4.40 2.49 2.76
C GLY A 103 -4.10 2.61 4.25
N VAL A 104 -2.88 3.05 4.61
CA VAL A 104 -2.51 3.29 6.01
C VAL A 104 -3.40 4.36 6.64
N MET A 105 -3.60 5.48 5.95
CA MET A 105 -4.47 6.55 6.46
C MET A 105 -5.89 6.03 6.71
N ARG A 106 -6.45 5.24 5.80
CA ARG A 106 -7.78 4.66 5.95
C ARG A 106 -7.87 3.65 7.10
N LEU A 107 -6.86 2.78 7.25
CA LEU A 107 -6.82 1.75 8.31
C LEU A 107 -6.92 2.37 9.70
N PHE A 108 -6.32 3.55 9.89
CA PHE A 108 -6.32 4.28 11.16
C PHE A 108 -7.32 5.43 11.23
N GLY A 109 -8.28 5.48 10.29
CA GLY A 109 -9.40 6.43 10.31
C GLY A 109 -9.02 7.88 10.05
N LEU A 110 -7.89 8.13 9.37
CA LEU A 110 -7.44 9.47 8.99
C LEU A 110 -8.13 9.99 7.72
N ILE A 111 -8.69 9.10 6.88
CA ILE A 111 -9.50 9.40 5.68
C ILE A 111 -10.62 8.38 5.50
#